data_AF-A0A9X0CQW5-F1
#
_entry.id   AF-A0A9X0CQW5-F1
#
_cell.length_a   1.000
_cell.length_b   1.000
_cell.length_c   1.000
_cell.angle_alpha   90.00
_cell.angle_beta   90.00
_cell.angle_gamma   90.00
#
_symmetry.space_group_name_H-M   'P 1'
#
loop_
_entity.id
_entity.type
_entity.pdbx_description
1 polymer ?
#
loop_
_entity_poly.entity_id
_entity_poly.type
_entity_poly.pdbx_seq_one_letter_code
_entity_poly.pdbx_strand_id
1 'polypeptide(L)' 'MLHKYNEWILFMFCQPWCSIFKKKAALLQLETDDHTFPKYRIIGTLRNYDKFAKAFNCKPGSAMNPEGKCTLW' A
#
# COMPACT_ATOMS: atom_id res chain seq x y z
N MET A 1 -13.50 19.49 5.54
CA MET A 1 -12.45 19.28 6.57
C MET A 1 -12.18 17.80 6.87
N LEU A 2 -13.20 16.95 7.06
CA LEU A 2 -13.03 15.50 7.30
C LEU A 2 -12.35 14.72 6.15
N HIS A 3 -12.64 15.04 4.89
CA HIS A 3 -12.01 14.38 3.73
C HIS A 3 -10.48 14.49 3.74
N LYS A 4 -9.96 15.70 3.98
CA LYS A 4 -8.52 15.99 4.02
C LYS A 4 -7.81 15.30 5.19
N TYR A 5 -8.53 15.04 6.28
CA TYR A 5 -8.02 14.30 7.44
C TYR A 5 -7.85 12.81 7.12
N ASN A 6 -8.80 12.21 6.40
CA ASN A 6 -8.73 10.81 5.98
C ASN A 6 -7.57 10.55 5.00
N GLU A 7 -7.36 11.45 4.04
CA GLU A 7 -6.22 11.40 3.12
C GLU A 7 -4.88 11.46 3.87
N TRP A 8 -4.78 12.35 4.87
CA TRP A 8 -3.56 12.49 5.68
C TRP A 8 -3.25 11.22 6.48
N ILE A 9 -4.22 10.61 7.15
CA ILE A 9 -3.97 9.36 7.89
C ILE A 9 -3.44 8.26 6.95
N LEU A 10 -4.03 8.13 5.77
CA LEU A 10 -3.59 7.16 4.77
C LEU A 10 -2.19 7.47 4.25
N PHE A 11 -1.84 8.75 4.10
CA PHE A 11 -0.49 9.15 3.74
C PHE A 11 0.52 8.85 4.88
N MET A 12 0.17 9.13 6.13
CA MET A 12 1.00 8.80 7.31
C MET A 12 1.22 7.31 7.47
N PHE A 13 0.23 6.47 7.14
CA PHE A 13 0.38 5.02 7.13
C PHE A 13 1.50 4.56 6.17
N CYS A 14 1.69 5.26 5.05
CA CYS A 14 2.72 4.91 4.06
C CYS A 14 4.14 5.32 4.49
N GLN A 15 4.29 6.45 5.17
CA GLN A 15 5.61 7.07 5.44
C GLN A 15 6.64 6.14 6.12
N PRO A 16 6.27 5.35 7.15
CA PRO A 16 7.22 4.45 7.83
C PRO A 16 7.83 3.37 6.92
N TRP A 17 7.19 3.09 5.78
CA TRP A 17 7.61 2.05 4.84
C TRP A 17 8.47 2.60 3.69
N CYS A 18 8.82 3.89 3.69
CA CYS A 18 9.73 4.47 2.72
C CYS A 18 11.13 3.85 2.86
N SER A 19 11.59 3.15 1.82
CA SER A 19 12.83 2.37 1.87
C SER A 19 13.53 2.31 0.51
N ILE A 20 14.86 2.26 0.52
CA ILE A 20 15.70 2.03 -0.66
C ILE A 20 16.65 0.86 -0.40
N PHE A 21 16.88 0.02 -1.42
CA PHE A 21 17.69 -1.19 -1.30
C PHE A 21 18.79 -1.23 -2.35
N LYS A 22 19.97 -1.72 -1.95
CA LYS A 22 20.96 -2.25 -2.91
C LYS A 22 20.48 -3.60 -3.44
N LYS A 23 20.81 -3.94 -4.68
CA LYS A 23 20.39 -5.21 -5.33
C LYS A 23 20.66 -6.45 -4.45
N LYS A 24 21.86 -6.57 -3.86
CA LYS A 24 22.22 -7.70 -2.98
C LYS A 24 21.35 -7.76 -1.72
N ALA A 25 21.05 -6.62 -1.10
CA ALA A 25 20.19 -6.56 0.09
C ALA A 25 18.74 -6.91 -0.26
N ALA A 26 18.24 -6.46 -1.42
CA ALA A 26 16.91 -6.84 -1.90
C ALA A 26 16.81 -8.35 -2.14
N LEU A 27 17.80 -8.96 -2.80
CA LEU A 27 17.81 -10.41 -3.02
C LEU A 27 17.84 -11.20 -1.71
N LEU A 28 18.69 -10.77 -0.75
CA LEU A 28 18.73 -11.41 0.57
C LEU A 28 17.37 -11.32 1.28
N GLN A 29 16.76 -10.13 1.30
CA GLN A 29 15.44 -9.96 1.93
C GLN A 29 14.38 -10.84 1.28
N LEU A 30 14.38 -10.96 -0.05
CA LEU A 30 13.44 -11.84 -0.76
C LEU A 30 13.56 -13.30 -0.33
N GLU A 31 14.76 -13.75 0.04
CA GLU A 31 15.04 -15.13 0.44
C GLU A 31 14.84 -15.40 1.93
N THR A 32 15.02 -14.38 2.79
CA THR A 32 15.12 -14.60 4.25
C THR A 32 14.06 -13.90 5.10
N ASP A 33 13.33 -12.93 4.56
CA ASP A 33 12.30 -12.19 5.29
C ASP A 33 10.92 -12.73 4.94
N ASP A 34 10.20 -13.24 5.94
CA ASP A 34 8.82 -13.74 5.77
C ASP A 34 7.84 -12.63 5.41
N HIS A 35 8.23 -11.37 5.60
CA HIS A 35 7.42 -10.24 5.20
C HIS A 35 7.72 -9.80 3.76
N THR A 36 6.67 -9.38 3.06
CA THR A 36 6.85 -8.71 1.76
C THR A 36 7.61 -7.39 1.88
N PHE A 37 8.28 -6.98 0.79
CA PHE A 37 8.98 -5.70 0.71
C PHE A 37 8.08 -4.52 1.10
N PRO A 38 8.63 -3.47 1.74
CA PRO A 38 7.85 -2.32 2.23
C PRO A 38 6.92 -1.68 1.19
N LYS A 39 7.38 -1.54 -0.06
CA LYS A 39 6.56 -1.04 -1.18
C LYS A 39 5.27 -1.85 -1.38
N TYR A 40 5.35 -3.18 -1.30
CA TYR A 40 4.21 -4.06 -1.49
C TYR A 40 3.32 -4.15 -0.25
N ARG A 41 3.85 -3.87 0.95
CA ARG A 41 3.01 -3.71 2.16
C ARG A 41 2.02 -2.56 2.00
N ILE A 42 2.46 -1.45 1.41
CA ILE A 42 1.58 -0.31 1.09
C ILE A 42 0.61 -0.68 -0.03
N ILE A 43 1.14 -1.10 -1.20
CA ILE A 43 0.32 -1.31 -2.40
C ILE A 43 -0.72 -2.41 -2.17
N GLY A 44 -0.33 -3.55 -1.62
CA GLY A 44 -1.25 -4.67 -1.38
C GLY A 44 -2.37 -4.30 -0.42
N THR A 45 -2.05 -3.63 0.69
CA THR A 45 -3.04 -3.21 1.69
C THR A 45 -4.01 -2.18 1.12
N LEU A 46 -3.49 -1.10 0.52
CA LEU A 46 -4.33 0.02 0.06
C LEU A 46 -5.16 -0.31 -1.18
N ARG A 47 -4.70 -1.23 -2.04
CA ARG A 47 -5.51 -1.75 -3.17
C ARG A 47 -6.78 -2.45 -2.71
N ASN A 48 -6.71 -3.15 -1.58
CA ASN A 48 -7.84 -3.88 -1.00
C ASN A 48 -8.74 -2.99 -0.12
N TYR A 49 -8.40 -1.70 0.07
CA TYR A 49 -9.13 -0.82 0.97
C TYR A 49 -9.98 0.20 0.21
N ASP A 50 -11.29 -0.01 0.13
CA ASP A 50 -12.21 0.88 -0.62
C ASP A 50 -12.16 2.34 -0.18
N LYS A 51 -11.97 2.57 1.13
CA LYS A 51 -11.87 3.93 1.68
C LYS A 51 -10.63 4.66 1.16
N PHE A 52 -9.54 3.95 0.83
CA PHE A 52 -8.39 4.56 0.15
C PHE A 52 -8.76 5.02 -1.25
N ALA A 53 -9.38 4.13 -2.05
CA ALA A 53 -9.79 4.48 -3.41
C ALA A 53 -10.76 5.68 -3.43
N LYS A 54 -11.68 5.75 -2.46
CA LYS A 54 -12.59 6.89 -2.30
C LYS A 54 -11.87 8.17 -1.87
N ALA A 55 -10.95 8.09 -0.91
CA ALA A 55 -10.22 9.26 -0.42
C ALA A 55 -9.36 9.91 -1.52
N PHE A 56 -8.74 9.09 -2.37
CA PHE A 56 -7.86 9.57 -3.44
C PHE A 56 -8.52 9.57 -4.83
N ASN A 57 -9.85 9.41 -4.90
CA ASN A 57 -10.63 9.40 -6.15
C ASN A 57 -10.05 8.45 -7.24
N CYS A 58 -9.59 7.26 -6.82
CA CYS A 58 -9.05 6.26 -7.74
C CYS A 58 -10.15 5.67 -8.62
N LYS A 59 -10.00 5.79 -9.94
CA LYS A 59 -10.93 5.20 -10.92
C LYS A 59 -11.02 3.68 -10.76
N PRO A 60 -12.20 3.05 -10.94
CA PRO A 60 -12.32 1.60 -10.98
C PRO A 60 -11.39 0.99 -12.03
N GLY A 61 -10.79 -0.16 -11.71
CA GLY A 61 -9.83 -0.86 -12.56
C GLY A 61 -8.42 -0.24 -12.58
N SER A 62 -8.21 0.91 -11.93
CA SER A 62 -6.87 1.50 -11.80
C SER A 62 -5.96 0.64 -10.94
N ALA A 63 -4.64 0.87 -11.04
CA ALA A 63 -3.65 0.11 -10.29
C ALA A 63 -3.90 0.08 -8.77
N MET A 64 -4.45 1.16 -8.20
CA MET A 64 -4.76 1.28 -6.78
C MET A 64 -6.24 1.04 -6.43
N ASN A 65 -7.08 0.69 -7.41
CA ASN A 65 -8.49 0.33 -7.21
C ASN A 65 -8.90 -0.80 -8.18
N PRO A 66 -8.33 -2.01 -8.03
CA PRO A 66 -8.67 -3.15 -8.87
C PRO A 66 -10.10 -3.64 -8.59
N GLU A 67 -10.67 -4.38 -9.54
CA GLU A 67 -11.98 -5.02 -9.39
C GLU A 67 -11.93 -6.16 -8.35
N GLY A 68 -10.90 -7.00 -8.39
CA GLY A 68 -10.68 -8.06 -7.40
C GLY A 68 -10.00 -7.52 -6.15
N LYS A 69 -10.71 -7.55 -5.02
CA LYS A 69 -10.21 -7.17 -3.69
C LYS A 69 -10.30 -8.33 -2.71
N CYS A 70 -9.31 -8.46 -1.85
CA CYS A 70 -9.25 -9.49 -0.81
C CYS A 70 -9.71 -8.93 0.53
N THR A 71 -10.59 -9.66 1.23
CA THR A 71 -10.99 -9.42 2.64
C THR A 71 -10.98 -10.77 3.36
N LEU A 72 -10.49 -10.79 4.60
CA LEU A 72 -10.38 -12.01 5.41
C LEU A 72 -11.05 -11.84 6.79
N TRP A 73 -10.81 -10.70 7.44
CA TRP A 73 -11.36 -10.34 8.75
C TRP A 73 -12.69 -9.61 8.61
#